data_AF-A0A9X9A4Q0-F1
#
_entry.id   AF-A0A9X9A4Q0-F1
#
_cell.length_a   1.000
_cell.length_b   1.000
_cell.length_c   1.000
_cell.angle_alpha   90.00
_cell.angle_beta   90.00
_cell.angle_gamma   90.00
#
_symmetry.space_group_name_H-M   'P 1'
#
loop_
_entity.id
_entity.type
_entity.pdbx_description
1 polymer ?
#
loop_
_entity_poly.entity_id
_entity_poly.type
_entity_poly.pdbx_seq_one_letter_code
_entity_poly.pdbx_strand_id
1 'polypeptide(L)'
;MKKTIVCAVVVGIFVLLISGNFLVKKVWSSNNDDAQYIASFIEEHKDEKNSALLVKRNDKVVYSVNPNVVLPVASTMKLIVALEYTKQVTEGKIDPSSFVSINDVNRYYVPNTDGGAQDRWQRYLQKTDKITEGAVSLEEVAKGMVKFSSNANAEYLMEVLGLDNINRNLQSLSLPAHQPLFPIVSSLYIPGYLHKELHVPKYKIEKKLKEMSQEQYREYAMVIHERLKKKGPLLQKEIPLYLEERYDKIWSDRLPAASANDYMVLLQ
;
A
#
# COMPACT_ATOMS: atom_id res chain seq x y z
N MET A 1 59.53 19.66 -15.37
CA MET A 1 58.85 20.75 -14.64
C MET A 1 57.45 21.08 -15.16
N LYS A 2 57.26 21.50 -16.43
CA LYS A 2 55.92 21.91 -16.94
C LYS A 2 54.82 20.84 -16.80
N LYS A 3 55.11 19.56 -17.10
CA LYS A 3 54.13 18.46 -16.98
C LYS A 3 53.70 18.17 -15.53
N THR A 4 54.64 18.28 -14.58
CA THR A 4 54.37 18.06 -13.15
C THR A 4 53.49 19.15 -12.57
N ILE A 5 53.69 20.40 -13.00
CA ILE A 5 52.85 21.55 -12.61
C ILE A 5 51.43 21.40 -13.17
N VAL A 6 51.29 20.97 -14.43
CA VAL A 6 49.97 20.71 -15.04
C VAL A 6 49.22 19.59 -14.31
N CYS A 7 49.88 18.48 -13.97
CA CYS A 7 49.25 17.42 -13.18
C CYS A 7 48.84 17.90 -11.78
N ALA A 8 49.67 18.70 -11.10
CA ALA A 8 49.33 19.23 -9.78
C ALA A 8 48.11 20.17 -9.82
N VAL A 9 47.98 21.00 -10.87
CA VAL A 9 46.83 21.88 -11.07
C VAL A 9 45.55 21.09 -11.35
N VAL A 10 45.62 20.06 -12.21
CA VAL A 10 44.46 19.21 -12.53
C VAL A 10 43.99 18.44 -11.28
N VAL A 11 44.92 17.89 -10.50
CA VAL A 11 44.59 17.20 -9.24
C VAL A 11 44.00 18.18 -8.22
N GLY A 12 44.54 19.40 -8.11
CA GLY A 12 44.00 20.45 -7.23
C GLY A 12 42.56 20.84 -7.59
N ILE A 13 42.24 20.97 -8.88
CA ILE A 13 40.89 21.26 -9.36
C ILE A 13 39.94 20.09 -9.05
N PHE A 14 40.36 18.85 -9.26
CA PHE A 14 39.55 17.67 -8.92
C PHE A 14 39.28 17.59 -7.42
N VAL A 15 40.28 17.84 -6.57
CA VAL A 15 40.12 17.87 -5.11
C VAL A 15 39.17 18.99 -4.68
N LEU A 16 39.24 20.18 -5.29
CA LEU A 16 38.32 21.29 -5.03
C LEU A 16 36.88 20.99 -5.47
N LEU A 17 36.68 20.33 -6.61
CA LEU A 17 35.35 19.95 -7.09
C LEU A 17 34.72 18.84 -6.23
N ILE A 18 35.52 17.86 -5.79
CA ILE A 18 35.07 16.77 -4.92
C ILE A 18 34.79 17.29 -3.51
N SER A 19 35.69 18.12 -2.95
CA SER A 19 35.48 18.72 -1.63
C SER A 19 34.33 19.74 -1.62
N GLY A 20 34.15 20.50 -2.70
CA GLY A 20 33.02 21.41 -2.89
C GLY A 20 31.68 20.66 -2.90
N ASN A 21 31.55 19.58 -3.67
CA ASN A 21 30.33 18.75 -3.67
C ASN A 21 30.08 18.05 -2.33
N PHE A 22 31.14 17.62 -1.64
CA PHE A 22 31.02 16.99 -0.32
C PHE A 22 30.61 18.01 0.77
N LEU A 23 31.18 19.21 0.74
CA LEU A 23 30.81 20.31 1.65
C LEU A 23 29.40 20.82 1.36
N VAL A 24 29.00 20.97 0.10
CA VAL A 24 27.62 21.32 -0.27
C VAL A 24 26.65 20.23 0.18
N LYS A 25 26.90 18.94 -0.10
CA LYS A 25 26.05 17.84 0.41
C LYS A 25 25.98 17.81 1.94
N LYS A 26 27.11 18.00 2.62
CA LYS A 26 27.17 17.98 4.08
C LYS A 26 26.46 19.20 4.67
N VAL A 27 26.59 20.39 4.10
CA VAL A 27 25.87 21.60 4.52
C VAL A 27 24.37 21.49 4.20
N TRP A 28 23.98 20.93 3.06
CA TRP A 28 22.58 20.67 2.72
C TRP A 28 21.95 19.58 3.61
N SER A 29 22.72 18.55 4.00
CA SER A 29 22.26 17.49 4.90
C SER A 29 22.47 17.80 6.39
N SER A 30 23.19 18.87 6.76
CA SER A 30 23.45 19.24 8.16
C SER A 30 22.71 20.49 8.61
N ASN A 31 22.22 21.33 7.70
CA ASN A 31 21.57 22.60 8.07
C ASN A 31 20.04 22.55 8.10
N ASN A 32 19.43 21.48 7.60
CA ASN A 32 18.01 21.20 7.85
C ASN A 32 17.95 19.92 8.67
N ASP A 33 17.42 19.99 9.89
CA ASP A 33 16.91 18.77 10.53
C ASP A 33 15.96 18.09 9.52
N ASP A 34 16.13 16.79 9.25
CA ASP A 34 15.29 16.07 8.26
C ASP A 34 13.79 16.31 8.51
N ALA A 35 13.40 16.49 9.78
CA ALA A 35 12.04 16.85 10.19
C ALA A 35 11.63 18.27 9.77
N GLN A 36 12.52 19.27 9.90
CA GLN A 36 12.25 20.63 9.44
C GLN A 36 12.16 20.67 7.91
N TYR A 37 13.00 19.92 7.19
CA TYR A 37 12.90 19.80 5.74
C TYR A 37 11.53 19.27 5.30
N ILE A 38 11.07 18.16 5.89
CA ILE A 38 9.75 17.57 5.57
C ILE A 38 8.62 18.56 5.90
N ALA A 39 8.68 19.19 7.07
CA ALA A 39 7.66 20.17 7.47
C ALA A 39 7.62 21.38 6.52
N SER A 40 8.78 21.95 6.17
CA SER A 40 8.85 23.06 5.21
C SER A 40 8.36 22.65 3.83
N PHE A 41 8.77 21.47 3.33
CA PHE A 41 8.32 20.97 2.04
C PHE A 41 6.79 20.83 1.98
N ILE A 42 6.17 20.22 2.99
CA ILE A 42 4.71 20.04 3.02
C ILE A 42 3.99 21.40 3.14
N GLU A 43 4.54 22.34 3.91
CA GLU A 43 3.97 23.68 4.06
C GLU A 43 4.08 24.50 2.76
N GLU A 44 5.23 24.46 2.09
CA GLU A 44 5.50 25.16 0.82
C GLU A 44 4.60 24.65 -0.31
N HIS A 45 4.27 23.35 -0.30
CA HIS A 45 3.45 22.68 -1.31
C HIS A 45 1.98 22.46 -0.89
N LYS A 46 1.51 23.09 0.20
CA LYS A 46 0.17 22.83 0.77
C LYS A 46 -0.99 23.05 -0.20
N ASP A 47 -0.86 24.02 -1.11
CA ASP A 47 -1.92 24.37 -2.06
C ASP A 47 -2.10 23.32 -3.17
N GLU A 48 -1.11 22.45 -3.38
CA GLU A 48 -1.20 21.32 -4.32
C GLU A 48 -2.13 20.22 -3.84
N LYS A 49 -2.41 20.17 -2.52
CA LYS A 49 -3.28 19.16 -1.88
C LYS A 49 -2.93 17.72 -2.24
N ASN A 50 -1.65 17.44 -2.49
CA ASN A 50 -1.11 16.10 -2.77
C ASN A 50 -0.40 15.50 -1.55
N SER A 51 -0.31 16.24 -0.45
CA SER A 51 0.28 15.83 0.82
C SER A 51 -0.54 16.35 2.00
N ALA A 52 -0.52 15.58 3.09
CA ALA A 52 -1.15 15.91 4.36
C ALA A 52 -0.27 15.41 5.52
N LEU A 53 -0.16 16.20 6.58
CA LEU A 53 0.58 15.84 7.78
C LEU A 53 -0.17 16.33 9.02
N LEU A 54 -0.39 15.44 9.97
CA LEU A 54 -1.00 15.75 11.26
C LEU A 54 -0.17 15.10 12.36
N VAL A 55 0.28 15.91 13.33
CA VAL A 55 1.08 15.45 14.46
C VAL A 55 0.39 15.84 15.75
N LYS A 56 0.14 14.84 16.62
CA LYS A 56 -0.43 15.01 17.96
C LYS A 56 0.60 14.60 19.00
N ARG A 57 0.74 15.37 20.08
CA ARG A 57 1.57 15.04 21.25
C ARG A 57 0.77 15.31 22.51
N ASN A 58 0.59 14.31 23.37
CA ASN A 58 -0.19 14.40 24.61
C ASN A 58 -1.58 15.03 24.35
N ASP A 59 -2.30 14.47 23.39
CA ASP A 59 -3.60 14.92 22.93
C ASP A 59 -3.70 16.33 22.34
N LYS A 60 -2.57 17.02 22.14
CA LYS A 60 -2.53 18.33 21.49
C LYS A 60 -2.02 18.20 20.07
N VAL A 61 -2.74 18.78 19.11
CA VAL A 61 -2.23 18.97 17.76
C VAL A 61 -1.06 19.95 17.83
N VAL A 62 0.13 19.50 17.41
CA VAL A 62 1.36 20.30 17.41
C VAL A 62 1.80 20.71 16.00
N TYR A 63 1.29 20.04 14.97
CA TYR A 63 1.50 20.40 13.57
C TYR A 63 0.36 19.83 12.72
N SER A 64 -0.11 20.60 11.73
CA SER A 64 -1.24 20.19 10.89
C SER A 64 -1.23 20.93 9.55
N VAL A 65 -1.09 20.18 8.46
CA VAL A 65 -1.26 20.65 7.07
C VAL A 65 -2.21 19.71 6.35
N ASN A 66 -3.22 20.26 5.68
CA ASN A 66 -4.19 19.51 4.88
C ASN A 66 -4.83 18.30 5.61
N PRO A 67 -5.17 18.37 6.91
CA PRO A 67 -5.55 17.19 7.69
C PRO A 67 -6.84 16.51 7.20
N ASN A 68 -7.67 17.25 6.46
CA ASN A 68 -8.94 16.79 5.89
C ASN A 68 -8.86 16.44 4.39
N VAL A 69 -7.69 16.59 3.75
CA VAL A 69 -7.53 16.20 2.34
C VAL A 69 -7.55 14.68 2.25
N VAL A 70 -8.40 14.15 1.37
CA VAL A 70 -8.55 12.72 1.14
C VAL A 70 -7.54 12.26 0.10
N LEU A 71 -6.60 11.42 0.52
CA LEU A 71 -5.51 10.88 -0.30
C LEU A 71 -5.50 9.35 -0.25
N PRO A 72 -5.11 8.65 -1.33
CA PRO A 72 -4.91 7.22 -1.30
C PRO A 72 -3.96 6.83 -0.16
N VAL A 73 -4.42 5.95 0.73
CA VAL A 73 -3.67 5.58 1.95
C VAL A 73 -2.88 4.28 1.79
N ALA A 74 -2.88 3.72 0.58
CA ALA A 74 -2.16 2.51 0.21
C ALA A 74 -2.34 1.40 1.26
N SER A 75 -1.24 0.84 1.78
CA SER A 75 -1.29 -0.26 2.75
C SER A 75 -1.77 0.13 4.15
N THR A 76 -1.89 1.42 4.48
CA THR A 76 -2.40 1.87 5.78
C THR A 76 -3.88 1.48 5.96
N MET A 77 -4.63 1.23 4.87
CA MET A 77 -6.00 0.69 4.93
C MET A 77 -6.09 -0.66 5.65
N LYS A 78 -4.99 -1.44 5.69
CA LYS A 78 -4.93 -2.73 6.38
C LYS A 78 -5.14 -2.61 7.89
N LEU A 79 -5.01 -1.41 8.47
CA LEU A 79 -5.39 -1.15 9.86
C LEU A 79 -6.89 -1.38 10.09
N ILE A 80 -7.76 -1.01 9.13
CA ILE A 80 -9.21 -1.26 9.25
C ILE A 80 -9.51 -2.77 9.21
N VAL A 81 -8.77 -3.52 8.38
CA VAL A 81 -8.86 -4.99 8.34
C VAL A 81 -8.37 -5.61 9.65
N ALA A 82 -7.26 -5.12 10.21
CA ALA A 82 -6.72 -5.60 11.48
C ALA A 82 -7.67 -5.31 12.67
N LEU A 83 -8.37 -4.17 12.64
CA LEU A 83 -9.39 -3.84 13.63
C LEU A 83 -10.57 -4.81 13.57
N GLU A 84 -11.07 -5.13 12.37
CA GLU A 84 -12.14 -6.13 12.23
C GLU A 84 -11.70 -7.52 12.66
N TYR A 85 -10.47 -7.93 12.30
CA TYR A 85 -9.88 -9.18 12.75
C TYR A 85 -9.89 -9.27 14.28
N THR A 86 -9.35 -8.24 14.94
CA THR A 86 -9.25 -8.18 16.41
C THR A 86 -10.63 -8.24 17.04
N LYS A 87 -11.59 -7.48 16.51
CA LYS A 87 -12.98 -7.49 16.96
C LYS A 87 -13.60 -8.88 16.87
N GLN A 88 -13.52 -9.55 15.72
CA GLN A 88 -14.10 -10.89 15.56
C GLN A 88 -13.42 -11.94 16.46
N VAL A 89 -12.11 -11.85 16.67
CA VAL A 89 -11.39 -12.70 17.64
C VAL A 89 -11.92 -12.46 19.06
N THR A 90 -12.01 -11.20 19.48
CA THR A 90 -12.48 -10.85 20.83
C THR A 90 -13.93 -11.24 21.09
N GLU A 91 -14.77 -11.22 20.05
CA GLU A 91 -16.17 -11.65 20.09
C GLU A 91 -16.32 -13.17 19.95
N GLY A 92 -15.23 -13.92 19.77
CA GLY A 92 -15.26 -15.38 19.59
C GLY A 92 -15.88 -15.85 18.26
N LYS A 93 -16.01 -14.96 17.27
CA LYS A 93 -16.56 -15.27 15.94
C LYS A 93 -15.56 -16.03 15.07
N ILE A 94 -14.27 -15.78 15.26
CA ILE A 94 -13.18 -16.50 14.59
C ILE A 94 -12.15 -16.94 15.62
N ASP A 95 -11.54 -18.09 15.35
CA ASP A 95 -10.46 -18.64 16.18
C ASP A 95 -9.11 -18.24 15.56
N PRO A 96 -8.27 -17.44 16.24
CA PRO A 96 -6.97 -17.03 15.74
C PRO A 96 -6.00 -18.23 15.57
N SER A 97 -6.23 -19.33 16.30
CA SER A 97 -5.41 -20.54 16.24
C SER A 97 -5.83 -21.50 15.12
N SER A 98 -6.96 -21.23 14.45
CA SER A 98 -7.41 -22.04 13.31
C SER A 98 -6.37 -22.05 12.19
N PHE A 99 -6.10 -23.23 11.65
CA PHE A 99 -5.15 -23.41 10.56
C PHE A 99 -5.82 -23.16 9.20
N VAL A 100 -5.12 -22.43 8.34
CA VAL A 100 -5.54 -22.13 6.98
C VAL A 100 -4.46 -22.53 6.00
N SER A 101 -4.85 -23.01 4.82
CA SER A 101 -3.89 -23.42 3.79
C SER A 101 -3.12 -22.20 3.28
N ILE A 102 -1.80 -22.33 3.17
CA ILE A 102 -0.96 -21.30 2.53
C ILE A 102 -1.38 -21.12 1.06
N ASN A 103 -1.86 -22.18 0.41
CA ASN A 103 -2.35 -22.09 -0.97
C ASN A 103 -3.61 -21.23 -1.07
N ASP A 104 -4.51 -21.27 -0.09
CA ASP A 104 -5.72 -20.46 -0.08
C ASP A 104 -5.40 -18.97 0.06
N VAL A 105 -4.41 -18.63 0.89
CA VAL A 105 -3.87 -17.26 0.99
C VAL A 105 -3.19 -16.85 -0.32
N ASN A 106 -2.39 -17.75 -0.90
CA ASN A 106 -1.65 -17.50 -2.15
C ASN A 106 -2.51 -17.41 -3.40
N ARG A 107 -3.82 -17.72 -3.34
CA ARG A 107 -4.76 -17.40 -4.42
C ARG A 107 -4.76 -15.92 -4.77
N TYR A 108 -4.44 -15.06 -3.79
CA TYR A 108 -4.35 -13.61 -3.92
C TYR A 108 -2.91 -13.11 -4.06
N TYR A 109 -1.94 -13.97 -4.35
CA TYR A 109 -0.57 -13.53 -4.57
C TYR A 109 -0.35 -13.15 -6.04
N VAL A 110 -0.02 -11.87 -6.27
CA VAL A 110 0.45 -11.37 -7.56
C VAL A 110 1.90 -10.89 -7.40
N PRO A 111 2.88 -11.56 -8.05
CA PRO A 111 4.29 -11.19 -7.94
C PRO A 111 4.57 -9.73 -8.29
N ASN A 112 5.52 -9.13 -7.58
CA ASN A 112 6.01 -7.75 -7.78
C ASN A 112 5.01 -6.61 -7.52
N THR A 113 3.87 -6.87 -6.88
CA THR A 113 2.84 -5.83 -6.60
C THR A 113 2.78 -5.36 -5.15
N ASP A 114 3.58 -5.99 -4.27
CA ASP A 114 3.63 -5.68 -2.83
C ASP A 114 5.08 -5.44 -2.33
N GLY A 115 6.00 -5.15 -3.25
CA GLY A 115 7.41 -4.95 -2.95
C GLY A 115 8.09 -6.20 -2.34
N GLY A 116 7.58 -7.40 -2.61
CA GLY A 116 8.10 -8.67 -2.10
C GLY A 116 7.66 -8.97 -0.66
N ALA A 117 6.58 -8.34 -0.20
CA ALA A 117 6.03 -8.53 1.15
C ALA A 117 5.60 -9.98 1.38
N GLN A 118 4.88 -10.57 0.42
CA GLN A 118 4.43 -11.96 0.52
C GLN A 118 5.61 -12.93 0.63
N ASP A 119 6.64 -12.78 -0.21
CA ASP A 119 7.82 -13.64 -0.18
C ASP A 119 8.62 -13.48 1.13
N ARG A 120 8.66 -12.27 1.71
CA ARG A 120 9.28 -12.06 3.02
C ARG A 120 8.50 -12.76 4.13
N TRP A 121 7.17 -12.68 4.10
CA TRP A 121 6.32 -13.37 5.07
C TRP A 121 6.48 -14.89 4.99
N GLN A 122 6.42 -15.48 3.79
CA GLN A 122 6.58 -16.94 3.63
C GLN A 122 7.97 -17.42 4.07
N ARG A 123 9.03 -16.68 3.74
CA ARG A 123 10.39 -16.98 4.24
C ARG A 123 10.48 -16.87 5.76
N TYR A 124 9.77 -15.92 6.37
CA TYR A 124 9.69 -15.83 7.83
C TYR A 124 8.99 -17.06 8.42
N LEU A 125 7.86 -17.50 7.86
CA LEU A 125 7.15 -18.68 8.34
C LEU A 125 8.03 -19.95 8.26
N GLN A 126 8.75 -20.12 7.15
CA GLN A 126 9.69 -21.23 6.96
C GLN A 126 10.84 -21.19 7.98
N LYS A 127 11.43 -20.00 8.22
CA LYS A 127 12.56 -19.84 9.15
C LYS A 127 12.18 -19.97 10.63
N THR A 128 10.89 -19.89 10.95
CA THR A 128 10.39 -19.91 12.33
C THR A 128 9.52 -21.12 12.60
N ASP A 129 9.55 -22.12 11.72
CA ASP A 129 8.81 -23.38 11.82
C ASP A 129 7.31 -23.18 12.14
N LYS A 130 6.71 -22.13 11.56
CA LYS A 130 5.28 -21.80 11.73
C LYS A 130 4.37 -22.55 10.78
N ILE A 131 4.94 -23.25 9.79
CA ILE A 131 4.19 -24.02 8.79
C ILE A 131 4.04 -25.45 9.29
N THR A 132 2.79 -25.91 9.40
CA THR A 132 2.47 -27.31 9.68
C THR A 132 1.64 -27.85 8.52
N GLU A 133 2.15 -28.88 7.83
CA GLU A 133 1.45 -29.55 6.71
C GLU A 133 0.95 -28.59 5.60
N GLY A 134 1.73 -27.54 5.31
CA GLY A 134 1.35 -26.54 4.29
C GLY A 134 0.28 -25.55 4.74
N ALA A 135 -0.06 -25.53 6.03
CA ALA A 135 -0.97 -24.61 6.66
C ALA A 135 -0.26 -23.75 7.73
N VAL A 136 -0.90 -22.64 8.08
CA VAL A 136 -0.44 -21.70 9.11
C VAL A 136 -1.65 -21.20 9.90
N SER A 137 -1.48 -20.74 11.14
CA SER A 137 -2.59 -20.17 11.89
C SER A 137 -3.10 -18.87 11.25
N LEU A 138 -4.40 -18.59 11.43
CA LEU A 138 -5.02 -17.35 10.98
C LEU A 138 -4.35 -16.11 11.60
N GLU A 139 -3.86 -16.23 12.83
CA GLU A 139 -3.05 -15.19 13.47
C GLU A 139 -1.77 -14.86 12.70
N GLU A 140 -1.06 -15.87 12.16
CA GLU A 140 0.15 -15.62 11.36
C GLU A 140 -0.18 -15.00 10.00
N VAL A 141 -1.39 -15.20 9.47
CA VAL A 141 -1.89 -14.47 8.29
C VAL A 141 -2.11 -12.99 8.63
N ALA A 142 -2.74 -12.70 9.78
CA ALA A 142 -2.89 -11.32 10.27
C ALA A 142 -1.53 -10.64 10.53
N LYS A 143 -0.57 -11.35 11.11
CA LYS A 143 0.82 -10.87 11.22
C LYS A 143 1.46 -10.67 9.84
N GLY A 144 1.19 -11.54 8.88
CA GLY A 144 1.61 -11.38 7.48
C GLY A 144 1.15 -10.06 6.88
N MET A 145 -0.12 -9.72 7.09
CA MET A 145 -0.69 -8.45 6.66
C MET A 145 -0.04 -7.26 7.38
N VAL A 146 0.04 -7.25 8.71
CA VAL A 146 0.47 -6.06 9.47
C VAL A 146 1.99 -5.88 9.46
N LYS A 147 2.77 -6.95 9.69
CA LYS A 147 4.23 -6.89 9.84
C LYS A 147 4.96 -6.79 8.50
N PHE A 148 4.46 -7.48 7.48
CA PHE A 148 5.13 -7.52 6.17
C PHE A 148 4.44 -6.65 5.13
N SER A 149 3.21 -6.18 5.41
CA SER A 149 2.35 -5.50 4.44
C SER A 149 1.92 -6.38 3.27
N SER A 150 1.80 -7.69 3.47
CA SER A 150 1.39 -8.59 2.38
C SER A 150 -0.02 -8.26 1.86
N ASN A 151 -0.12 -8.07 0.54
CA ASN A 151 -1.42 -7.85 -0.12
C ASN A 151 -2.26 -9.13 -0.16
N ALA A 152 -1.63 -10.30 -0.35
CA ALA A 152 -2.32 -11.59 -0.39
C ALA A 152 -2.96 -11.93 0.97
N ASN A 153 -2.23 -11.69 2.07
CA ASN A 153 -2.77 -11.86 3.42
C ASN A 153 -3.93 -10.89 3.68
N ALA A 154 -3.80 -9.64 3.24
CA ALA A 154 -4.86 -8.64 3.42
C ALA A 154 -6.14 -9.03 2.69
N GLU A 155 -6.07 -9.44 1.43
CA GLU A 155 -7.26 -9.81 0.67
C GLU A 155 -7.86 -11.14 1.14
N TYR A 156 -7.03 -12.10 1.55
CA TYR A 156 -7.52 -13.31 2.21
C TYR A 156 -8.30 -12.99 3.49
N LEU A 157 -7.80 -12.06 4.32
CA LEU A 157 -8.52 -11.61 5.51
C LEU A 157 -9.80 -10.86 5.16
N MET A 158 -9.84 -10.09 4.07
CA MET A 158 -11.08 -9.47 3.61
C MET A 158 -12.16 -10.51 3.26
N GLU A 159 -11.77 -11.64 2.68
CA GLU A 159 -12.66 -12.78 2.43
C GLU A 159 -13.17 -13.39 3.73
N VAL A 160 -12.26 -13.75 4.65
CA VAL A 160 -12.61 -14.45 5.90
C VAL A 160 -13.47 -13.58 6.83
N LEU A 161 -13.11 -12.30 6.97
CA LEU A 161 -13.79 -11.38 7.88
C LEU A 161 -15.09 -10.83 7.28
N GLY A 162 -15.25 -10.87 5.96
CA GLY A 162 -16.35 -10.27 5.23
C GLY A 162 -16.18 -8.75 5.05
N LEU A 163 -16.16 -8.31 3.80
CA LEU A 163 -15.90 -6.91 3.46
C LEU A 163 -16.94 -5.93 4.03
N ASP A 164 -18.20 -6.34 4.14
CA ASP A 164 -19.25 -5.52 4.76
C ASP A 164 -18.97 -5.31 6.25
N ASN A 165 -18.45 -6.32 6.95
CA ASN A 165 -18.07 -6.18 8.36
C ASN A 165 -16.93 -5.16 8.52
N ILE A 166 -15.92 -5.28 7.66
CA ILE A 166 -14.76 -4.35 7.63
C ILE A 166 -15.24 -2.92 7.36
N ASN A 167 -16.09 -2.71 6.36
CA ASN A 167 -16.56 -1.37 5.99
C ASN A 167 -17.53 -0.77 7.01
N ARG A 168 -18.26 -1.59 7.79
CA ARG A 168 -19.06 -1.08 8.93
C ARG A 168 -18.20 -0.43 10.00
N ASN A 169 -16.92 -0.79 10.11
CA ASN A 169 -16.03 -0.14 11.08
C ASN A 169 -15.79 1.34 10.77
N LEU A 170 -15.88 1.76 9.51
CA LEU A 170 -15.73 3.17 9.13
C LEU A 170 -16.80 4.04 9.81
N GLN A 171 -18.03 3.53 9.89
CA GLN A 171 -19.12 4.22 10.59
C GLN A 171 -18.98 4.12 12.11
N SER A 172 -18.67 2.94 12.65
CA SER A 172 -18.57 2.76 14.11
C SER A 172 -17.42 3.55 14.73
N LEU A 173 -16.34 3.77 13.98
CA LEU A 173 -15.18 4.55 14.39
C LEU A 173 -15.31 6.04 14.03
N SER A 174 -16.44 6.45 13.43
CA SER A 174 -16.67 7.83 12.98
C SER A 174 -15.54 8.35 12.08
N LEU A 175 -15.26 7.62 10.99
CA LEU A 175 -14.24 7.96 9.98
C LEU A 175 -14.93 8.50 8.69
N PRO A 176 -15.51 9.72 8.73
CA PRO A 176 -16.43 10.18 7.68
C PRO A 176 -15.76 10.41 6.32
N ALA A 177 -14.44 10.60 6.28
CA ALA A 177 -13.71 10.85 5.04
C ALA A 177 -12.95 9.61 4.52
N HIS A 178 -13.01 8.48 5.24
CA HIS A 178 -12.41 7.22 4.79
C HIS A 178 -13.32 6.54 3.75
N GLN A 179 -12.78 6.24 2.58
CA GLN A 179 -13.51 5.53 1.53
C GLN A 179 -13.68 4.05 1.88
N PRO A 180 -14.75 3.40 1.40
CA PRO A 180 -14.92 1.96 1.57
C PRO A 180 -13.73 1.17 1.02
N LEU A 181 -13.29 0.17 1.77
CA LEU A 181 -12.32 -0.82 1.33
C LEU A 181 -12.96 -1.74 0.29
N PHE A 182 -12.10 -2.29 -0.57
CA PHE A 182 -12.43 -3.29 -1.58
C PHE A 182 -11.21 -4.20 -1.82
N PRO A 183 -11.36 -5.35 -2.49
CA PRO A 183 -10.27 -6.30 -2.68
C PRO A 183 -9.17 -5.74 -3.61
N ILE A 184 -8.03 -5.36 -3.03
CA ILE A 184 -6.99 -4.58 -3.72
C ILE A 184 -6.15 -5.40 -4.72
N VAL A 185 -5.91 -6.69 -4.46
CA VAL A 185 -5.28 -7.60 -5.42
C VAL A 185 -6.21 -7.84 -6.59
N SER A 186 -7.50 -8.07 -6.34
CA SER A 186 -8.48 -8.22 -7.41
C SER A 186 -8.53 -7.00 -8.32
N SER A 187 -8.39 -5.79 -7.77
CA SER A 187 -8.40 -4.57 -8.58
C SER A 187 -7.25 -4.46 -9.60
N LEU A 188 -6.12 -5.17 -9.39
CA LEU A 188 -5.01 -5.27 -10.36
C LEU A 188 -5.44 -5.91 -11.69
N TYR A 189 -6.48 -6.76 -11.67
CA TYR A 189 -6.98 -7.45 -12.86
C TYR A 189 -8.03 -6.64 -13.63
N ILE A 190 -8.49 -5.48 -13.13
CA ILE A 190 -9.52 -4.67 -13.79
C ILE A 190 -9.13 -4.27 -15.23
N PRO A 191 -7.90 -3.85 -15.54
CA PRO A 191 -7.50 -3.58 -16.93
C PRO A 191 -7.68 -4.80 -17.85
N GLY A 192 -7.31 -5.99 -17.38
CA GLY A 192 -7.52 -7.25 -18.07
C GLY A 192 -9.00 -7.58 -18.24
N TYR A 193 -9.81 -7.35 -17.20
CA TYR A 193 -11.24 -7.60 -17.19
C TYR A 193 -11.95 -6.70 -18.20
N LEU A 194 -11.62 -5.40 -18.22
CA LEU A 194 -12.09 -4.47 -19.24
C LEU A 194 -11.80 -4.97 -20.65
N HIS A 195 -10.61 -5.51 -20.89
CA HIS A 195 -10.21 -5.97 -22.21
C HIS A 195 -10.89 -7.29 -22.60
N LYS A 196 -10.90 -8.28 -21.72
CA LYS A 196 -11.29 -9.65 -22.06
C LYS A 196 -12.77 -9.93 -21.91
N GLU A 197 -13.40 -9.32 -20.91
CA GLU A 197 -14.82 -9.57 -20.60
C GLU A 197 -15.69 -8.47 -21.19
N LEU A 198 -15.26 -7.21 -21.05
CA LEU A 198 -16.01 -6.05 -21.55
C LEU A 198 -15.55 -5.58 -22.93
N HIS A 199 -14.63 -6.31 -23.56
CA HIS A 199 -14.17 -6.09 -24.94
C HIS A 199 -13.71 -4.66 -25.22
N VAL A 200 -13.21 -3.95 -24.19
CA VAL A 200 -12.64 -2.61 -24.34
C VAL A 200 -11.32 -2.73 -25.13
N PRO A 201 -11.17 -2.07 -26.28
CA PRO A 201 -9.93 -2.12 -27.04
C PRO A 201 -8.74 -1.63 -26.20
N LYS A 202 -7.58 -2.30 -26.30
CA LYS A 202 -6.39 -1.99 -25.47
C LYS A 202 -6.04 -0.50 -25.40
N TYR A 203 -6.09 0.21 -26.52
CA TYR A 203 -5.77 1.64 -26.61
C TYR A 203 -6.78 2.57 -25.88
N LYS A 204 -7.95 2.06 -25.47
CA LYS A 204 -8.98 2.79 -24.71
C LYS A 204 -9.01 2.43 -23.22
N ILE A 205 -8.28 1.39 -22.78
CA ILE A 205 -8.34 0.91 -21.39
C ILE A 205 -7.96 2.01 -20.40
N GLU A 206 -6.83 2.69 -20.64
CA GLU A 206 -6.36 3.76 -19.75
C GLU A 206 -7.40 4.87 -19.57
N LYS A 207 -7.99 5.34 -20.67
CA LYS A 207 -9.05 6.34 -20.65
C LYS A 207 -10.26 5.83 -19.85
N LYS A 208 -10.70 4.60 -20.11
CA LYS A 208 -11.84 3.99 -19.42
C LYS A 208 -11.58 3.85 -17.92
N LEU A 209 -10.36 3.48 -17.52
CA LEU A 209 -9.97 3.41 -16.12
C LEU A 209 -9.97 4.79 -15.45
N LYS A 210 -9.49 5.84 -16.12
CA LYS A 210 -9.49 7.21 -15.56
C LYS A 210 -10.89 7.79 -15.41
N GLU A 211 -11.79 7.52 -16.34
CA GLU A 211 -13.18 8.02 -16.34
C GLU A 211 -14.14 7.19 -15.47
N MET A 212 -13.71 6.02 -14.99
CA MET A 212 -14.55 5.12 -14.17
C MET A 212 -14.89 5.75 -12.82
N SER A 213 -16.15 5.65 -12.39
CA SER A 213 -16.51 5.99 -11.01
C SER A 213 -15.84 5.03 -10.03
N GLN A 214 -15.63 5.48 -8.79
CA GLN A 214 -15.02 4.63 -7.77
C GLN A 214 -15.96 3.46 -7.42
N GLU A 215 -17.28 3.68 -7.44
CA GLU A 215 -18.31 2.66 -7.23
C GLU A 215 -18.15 1.51 -8.22
N GLN A 216 -18.10 1.83 -9.52
CA GLN A 216 -17.94 0.82 -10.57
C GLN A 216 -16.57 0.11 -10.47
N TYR A 217 -15.52 0.82 -10.07
CA TYR A 217 -14.21 0.22 -9.86
C TYR A 217 -14.25 -0.82 -8.73
N ARG A 218 -14.93 -0.50 -7.61
CA ARG A 218 -15.14 -1.43 -6.48
C ARG A 218 -15.99 -2.63 -6.91
N GLU A 219 -17.05 -2.43 -7.69
CA GLU A 219 -17.88 -3.51 -8.22
C GLU A 219 -17.06 -4.51 -9.06
N TYR A 220 -16.21 -4.01 -9.98
CA TYR A 220 -15.34 -4.90 -10.75
C TYR A 220 -14.30 -5.61 -9.88
N ALA A 221 -13.73 -4.94 -8.88
CA ALA A 221 -12.85 -5.60 -7.92
C ALA A 221 -13.57 -6.76 -7.20
N MET A 222 -14.83 -6.60 -6.80
CA MET A 222 -15.62 -7.66 -6.18
C MET A 222 -15.94 -8.81 -7.14
N VAL A 223 -16.32 -8.52 -8.39
CA VAL A 223 -16.56 -9.56 -9.41
C VAL A 223 -15.31 -10.39 -9.64
N ILE A 224 -14.15 -9.75 -9.71
CA ILE A 224 -12.86 -10.42 -9.89
C ILE A 224 -12.49 -11.23 -8.64
N HIS A 225 -12.73 -10.70 -7.44
CA HIS A 225 -12.47 -11.40 -6.19
C HIS A 225 -13.18 -12.75 -6.13
N GLU A 226 -14.46 -12.80 -6.50
CA GLU A 226 -15.22 -14.06 -6.57
C GLU A 226 -14.67 -15.03 -7.64
N ARG A 227 -14.02 -14.52 -8.69
CA ARG A 227 -13.34 -15.36 -9.68
C ARG A 227 -11.98 -15.86 -9.16
N LEU A 228 -11.21 -15.03 -8.45
CA LEU A 228 -9.95 -15.41 -7.82
C LEU A 228 -10.16 -16.46 -6.72
N LYS A 229 -11.23 -16.36 -5.93
CA LYS A 229 -11.60 -17.41 -4.95
C LYS A 229 -11.69 -18.80 -5.59
N LYS A 230 -12.26 -18.88 -6.80
CA LYS A 230 -12.48 -20.13 -7.51
C LYS A 230 -11.27 -20.60 -8.31
N LYS A 231 -10.58 -19.68 -8.99
CA LYS A 231 -9.54 -20.01 -9.97
C LYS A 231 -8.11 -19.78 -9.46
N GLY A 232 -7.95 -18.98 -8.41
CA GLY A 232 -6.65 -18.55 -7.91
C GLY A 232 -5.77 -18.01 -9.04
N PRO A 233 -4.48 -18.39 -9.09
CA PRO A 233 -3.54 -17.93 -10.11
C PRO A 233 -3.94 -18.29 -11.55
N LEU A 234 -4.79 -19.32 -11.75
CA LEU A 234 -5.24 -19.72 -13.08
C LEU A 234 -6.09 -18.63 -13.75
N LEU A 235 -6.69 -17.72 -12.99
CA LEU A 235 -7.47 -16.61 -13.54
C LEU A 235 -6.67 -15.77 -14.53
N GLN A 236 -5.35 -15.65 -14.34
CA GLN A 236 -4.48 -14.84 -15.21
C GLN A 236 -4.49 -15.32 -16.67
N LYS A 237 -4.83 -16.58 -16.93
CA LYS A 237 -4.98 -17.13 -18.29
C LYS A 237 -6.20 -16.58 -19.01
N GLU A 238 -7.24 -16.21 -18.26
CA GLU A 238 -8.50 -15.67 -18.78
C GLU A 238 -8.51 -14.15 -18.76
N ILE A 239 -8.08 -13.58 -17.62
CA ILE A 239 -8.00 -12.15 -17.38
C ILE A 239 -6.52 -11.80 -17.15
N PRO A 240 -5.80 -11.30 -18.15
CA PRO A 240 -4.38 -10.99 -18.02
C PRO A 240 -4.16 -9.77 -17.14
N LEU A 241 -3.08 -9.78 -16.37
CA LEU A 241 -2.59 -8.60 -15.65
C LEU A 241 -1.89 -7.64 -16.60
N TYR A 242 -2.16 -6.34 -16.44
CA TYR A 242 -1.47 -5.24 -17.13
C TYR A 242 -0.74 -4.39 -16.09
N LEU A 243 0.54 -4.69 -15.90
CA LEU A 243 1.42 -4.11 -14.87
C LEU A 243 2.39 -3.08 -15.48
N GLU A 244 2.03 -2.47 -16.61
CA GLU A 244 2.80 -1.33 -17.12
C GLU A 244 2.61 -0.11 -16.21
N GLU A 245 3.64 0.73 -16.07
CA GLU A 245 3.70 1.89 -15.15
C GLU A 245 2.43 2.77 -15.15
N ARG A 246 1.83 3.00 -16.33
CA ARG A 246 0.58 3.76 -16.46
C ARG A 246 -0.59 3.16 -15.68
N TYR A 247 -0.71 1.83 -15.64
CA TYR A 247 -1.79 1.13 -14.96
C TYR A 247 -1.50 1.01 -13.47
N ASP A 248 -0.23 0.82 -13.09
CA ASP A 248 0.21 0.85 -11.70
C ASP A 248 -0.09 2.20 -11.05
N LYS A 249 0.18 3.31 -11.76
CA LYS A 249 -0.17 4.66 -11.29
C LYS A 249 -1.68 4.79 -11.06
N ILE A 250 -2.49 4.38 -12.04
CA ILE A 250 -3.95 4.46 -11.94
C ILE A 250 -4.47 3.59 -10.79
N TRP A 251 -3.92 2.38 -10.63
CA TRP A 251 -4.26 1.50 -9.52
C TRP A 251 -3.94 2.15 -8.18
N SER A 252 -2.73 2.70 -8.02
CA SER A 252 -2.28 3.42 -6.82
C SER A 252 -3.19 4.61 -6.49
N ASP A 253 -3.52 5.43 -7.51
CA ASP A 253 -4.41 6.59 -7.36
C ASP A 253 -5.85 6.19 -6.97
N ARG A 254 -6.25 4.94 -7.24
CA ARG A 254 -7.60 4.41 -6.97
C ARG A 254 -7.70 3.55 -5.72
N LEU A 255 -6.61 3.28 -5.01
CA LEU A 255 -6.66 2.58 -3.73
C LEU A 255 -7.58 3.32 -2.75
N PRO A 256 -8.10 2.64 -1.70
CA PRO A 256 -8.87 3.31 -0.66
C PRO A 256 -8.14 4.58 -0.19
N ALA A 257 -8.88 5.68 -0.11
CA ALA A 257 -8.39 6.97 0.31
C ALA A 257 -9.05 7.42 1.61
N ALA A 258 -8.34 8.21 2.40
CA ALA A 258 -8.86 8.79 3.64
C ALA A 258 -8.12 10.08 3.97
N SER A 259 -8.58 10.75 5.01
CA SER A 259 -7.88 11.93 5.54
C SER A 259 -6.87 11.56 6.64
N ALA A 260 -5.90 12.45 6.88
CA ALA A 260 -4.99 12.29 8.03
C ALA A 260 -5.75 12.35 9.36
N ASN A 261 -6.85 13.12 9.42
CA ASN A 261 -7.73 13.17 10.58
C ASN A 261 -8.40 11.82 10.87
N ASP A 262 -8.93 11.11 9.86
CA ASP A 262 -9.53 9.78 10.08
C ASP A 262 -8.49 8.83 10.68
N TYR A 263 -7.26 8.82 10.17
CA TYR A 263 -6.21 7.95 10.69
C TYR A 263 -5.71 8.35 12.08
N MET A 264 -5.76 9.62 12.44
CA MET A 264 -5.43 10.08 13.79
C MET A 264 -6.42 9.56 14.84
N VAL A 265 -7.65 9.20 14.46
CA VAL A 265 -8.61 8.51 15.35
C VAL A 265 -8.15 7.09 15.65
N LEU A 266 -7.53 6.39 14.69
CA LEU A 266 -7.08 5.00 14.86
C LEU A 266 -5.83 4.85 15.72
N LEU A 267 -5.09 5.95 15.94
CA LEU A 267 -3.80 5.96 16.63
C LEU A 267 -3.90 6.47 18.08
N GLN A 268 -5.12 6.72 18.58
CA GLN A 268 -5.42 7.13 19.96
C GLN A 268 -5.79 5.92 20.80
#